data_AF-A0A2N0V4L4-F1
#
_entry.id   AF-A0A2N0V4L4-F1
#
_cell.length_a   1.000
_cell.length_b   1.000
_cell.length_c   1.000
_cell.angle_alpha   90.00
_cell.angle_beta   90.00
_cell.angle_gamma   90.00
#
_symmetry.space_group_name_H-M   'P 1'
#
loop_
_entity.id
_entity.type
_entity.pdbx_description
1 polymer ?
#
loop_
_entity_poly.entity_id
_entity_poly.type
_entity_poly.pdbx_seq_one_letter_code
_entity_poly.pdbx_strand_id
1 'polypeptide(L)'
;MIQKILENLHRLYSMDSRPWIVGYSGGKDSSMIASLVFEVVMALPLEQRNKEICIVCTDTRVEIPAVVARVQSELDLMQACSDTHGLNISSHLLKPTAQQSFWVNIIGRGYPPPNRTFRWCTQRLKIDPVSEFIRGKLGHWGEAIIVLGARRSESGSRAQTLDARAKSEFGLRRHDDLPRCWISTPIEHISTFEVWDYLMERPCPWDGDNQTLFQLYRDASGGECPLVVDQSTPSCGNSRFGCWTCTVVEKDKASEGLLATGDQRMESLLRFRETLLHFRDPENGYRDMVRKNGQEGPGPLKIEARKELLTKLLALQDESGLPVISEEELHWIQTFWNSARNPDDGTGVVNIIFQQKGDAMPDRKDEAELREIEERVATEKEISIETLRRLVSKVEEYGESHRAVGLPDELLQILQDDLRERQLEKEQTNA
;
A
#
# COMPACT_ATOMS: atom_id res chain seq x y z
N MET A 1 -14.62 -26.91 -17.15
CA MET A 1 -14.99 -25.66 -16.46
C MET A 1 -14.31 -24.44 -17.07
N ILE A 2 -12.98 -24.47 -17.28
CA ILE A 2 -12.18 -23.40 -17.91
C ILE A 2 -12.75 -22.93 -19.26
N GLN A 3 -13.14 -23.85 -20.15
CA GLN A 3 -13.73 -23.51 -21.44
C GLN A 3 -14.94 -22.58 -21.32
N LYS A 4 -15.82 -22.83 -20.34
CA LYS A 4 -16.99 -21.97 -20.07
C LYS A 4 -16.58 -20.58 -19.57
N ILE A 5 -15.46 -20.47 -18.85
CA ILE A 5 -14.92 -19.18 -18.40
C ILE A 5 -14.39 -18.40 -19.61
N LEU A 6 -13.63 -19.06 -20.50
CA LEU A 6 -13.15 -18.46 -21.75
C LEU A 6 -14.31 -17.98 -22.63
N GLU A 7 -15.35 -18.79 -22.80
CA GLU A 7 -16.56 -18.41 -23.55
C GLU A 7 -17.27 -17.19 -22.95
N ASN A 8 -17.41 -17.15 -21.62
CA ASN A 8 -18.03 -16.02 -20.94
C ASN A 8 -17.17 -14.75 -21.06
N LEU A 9 -15.85 -14.86 -20.94
CA LEU A 9 -14.93 -13.74 -21.12
C LEU A 9 -14.94 -13.25 -22.57
N HIS A 10 -14.95 -14.14 -23.55
CA HIS A 10 -15.09 -13.78 -24.96
C HIS A 10 -16.41 -13.05 -25.24
N ARG A 11 -17.53 -13.54 -24.69
CA ARG A 11 -18.84 -12.86 -24.78
C ARG A 11 -18.77 -11.47 -24.15
N LEU A 12 -18.18 -11.35 -22.96
CA LEU A 12 -18.01 -10.07 -22.27
C LEU A 12 -17.11 -9.11 -23.06
N TYR A 13 -16.05 -9.62 -23.72
CA TYR A 13 -15.14 -8.83 -24.53
C TYR A 13 -15.86 -8.24 -25.74
N SER A 14 -16.64 -9.06 -26.42
CA SER A 14 -17.30 -8.71 -27.69
C SER A 14 -18.58 -7.87 -27.53
N MET A 15 -19.10 -7.76 -26.31
CA MET A 15 -20.39 -7.12 -26.04
C MET A 15 -20.36 -5.61 -26.24
N ASP A 16 -19.26 -4.94 -25.89
CA ASP A 16 -19.13 -3.50 -25.92
C ASP A 16 -17.66 -3.07 -26.04
N SER A 17 -17.41 -1.75 -26.02
CA SER A 17 -16.06 -1.17 -26.08
C SER A 17 -15.51 -0.75 -24.71
N ARG A 18 -16.19 -1.03 -23.59
CA ARG A 18 -15.71 -0.62 -22.26
C ARG A 18 -14.35 -1.26 -21.98
N PRO A 19 -13.34 -0.47 -21.62
CA PRO A 19 -12.00 -0.97 -21.34
C PRO A 19 -12.02 -1.89 -20.13
N TRP A 20 -11.05 -2.80 -20.09
CA TRP A 20 -10.86 -3.70 -18.95
C TRP A 20 -9.67 -3.28 -18.11
N ILE A 21 -9.87 -3.19 -16.81
CA ILE A 21 -8.79 -3.05 -15.82
C ILE A 21 -8.63 -4.40 -15.14
N VAL A 22 -7.56 -5.12 -15.44
CA VAL A 22 -7.28 -6.43 -14.87
C VAL A 22 -6.38 -6.26 -13.65
N GLY A 23 -6.91 -6.56 -12.46
CA GLY A 23 -6.13 -6.51 -11.23
C GLY A 23 -5.11 -7.64 -11.18
N TYR A 24 -3.82 -7.30 -11.21
CA TYR A 24 -2.71 -8.24 -11.16
C TYR A 24 -1.88 -8.04 -9.89
N SER A 25 -1.57 -9.11 -9.16
CA SER A 25 -0.75 -9.04 -7.95
C SER A 25 0.47 -9.97 -7.97
N GLY A 26 0.76 -10.61 -9.12
CA GLY A 26 1.79 -11.64 -9.22
C GLY A 26 1.50 -12.94 -8.47
N GLY A 27 0.31 -13.09 -7.91
CA GLY A 27 -0.14 -14.31 -7.22
C GLY A 27 -0.92 -15.23 -8.16
N LYS A 28 -1.11 -16.49 -7.75
CA LYS A 28 -1.73 -17.56 -8.56
C LYS A 28 -3.07 -17.15 -9.20
N ASP A 29 -3.96 -16.53 -8.42
CA ASP A 29 -5.32 -16.23 -8.87
C ASP A 29 -5.32 -15.09 -9.90
N SER A 30 -4.48 -14.07 -9.70
CA SER A 30 -4.29 -12.98 -10.66
C SER A 30 -3.55 -13.43 -11.93
N SER A 31 -2.58 -14.33 -11.81
CA SER A 31 -1.88 -14.91 -12.96
C SER A 31 -2.85 -15.70 -13.83
N MET A 32 -3.70 -16.54 -13.24
CA MET A 32 -4.75 -17.25 -13.99
C MET A 32 -5.69 -16.29 -14.72
N ILE A 33 -6.16 -15.22 -14.06
CA ILE A 33 -7.01 -14.22 -14.72
C ILE A 33 -6.31 -13.55 -15.89
N ALA A 34 -5.06 -13.10 -15.70
CA ALA A 34 -4.28 -12.50 -16.78
C ALA A 34 -4.12 -13.48 -17.95
N SER A 35 -3.77 -14.75 -17.67
CA SER A 35 -3.63 -15.78 -18.72
C SER A 35 -4.94 -16.00 -19.48
N LEU A 36 -6.07 -16.11 -18.79
CA LEU A 36 -7.38 -16.26 -19.43
C LEU A 36 -7.74 -15.05 -20.31
N VAL A 37 -7.39 -13.83 -19.89
CA VAL A 37 -7.61 -12.61 -20.69
C VAL A 37 -6.74 -12.64 -21.96
N PHE A 38 -5.45 -12.97 -21.84
CA PHE A 38 -4.57 -13.11 -22.99
C PHE A 38 -5.07 -14.21 -23.95
N GLU A 39 -5.45 -15.38 -23.46
CA GLU A 39 -6.02 -16.47 -24.27
C GLU A 39 -7.23 -16.01 -25.08
N VAL A 40 -8.17 -15.28 -24.45
CA VAL A 40 -9.37 -14.77 -25.12
C VAL A 40 -9.02 -13.78 -26.23
N VAL A 41 -8.10 -12.85 -25.97
CA VAL A 41 -7.74 -11.81 -26.96
C VAL A 41 -6.90 -12.39 -28.10
N MET A 42 -5.98 -13.31 -27.80
CA MET A 42 -5.16 -14.00 -28.81
C MET A 42 -6.00 -14.88 -29.75
N ALA A 43 -7.11 -15.44 -29.26
CA ALA A 43 -8.04 -16.23 -30.08
C ALA A 43 -8.85 -15.39 -31.09
N LEU A 44 -8.91 -14.06 -30.92
CA LEU A 44 -9.61 -13.17 -31.84
C LEU A 44 -8.78 -12.83 -33.08
N PRO A 45 -9.40 -12.58 -34.25
CA PRO A 45 -8.72 -11.95 -35.39
C PRO A 45 -8.15 -10.58 -35.01
N LEU A 46 -7.05 -10.17 -35.66
CA LEU A 46 -6.34 -8.92 -35.35
C LEU A 46 -7.28 -7.70 -35.40
N GLU A 47 -8.22 -7.69 -36.34
CA GLU A 47 -9.18 -6.60 -36.57
C GLU A 47 -10.21 -6.45 -35.45
N GLN A 48 -10.34 -7.45 -34.57
CA GLN A 48 -11.28 -7.44 -33.44
C GLN A 48 -10.58 -7.13 -32.10
N ARG A 49 -9.25 -7.02 -32.08
CA ARG A 49 -8.43 -6.76 -30.87
C ARG A 49 -8.41 -5.26 -30.50
N ASN A 50 -9.57 -4.61 -30.51
CA ASN A 50 -9.68 -3.15 -30.39
C ASN A 50 -9.94 -2.66 -28.97
N LYS A 51 -10.42 -3.51 -28.06
CA LYS A 51 -10.73 -3.10 -26.69
C LYS A 51 -9.43 -2.83 -25.92
N GLU A 52 -9.33 -1.65 -25.31
CA GLU A 52 -8.22 -1.29 -24.43
C GLU A 52 -8.29 -2.12 -23.14
N ILE A 53 -7.16 -2.77 -22.81
CA ILE A 53 -7.01 -3.55 -21.58
C ILE A 53 -5.79 -3.03 -20.82
N CYS A 54 -5.95 -2.75 -19.53
CA CYS A 54 -4.88 -2.36 -18.63
C CYS A 54 -4.68 -3.45 -17.57
N ILE A 55 -3.55 -4.13 -17.60
CA ILE A 55 -3.07 -4.95 -16.48
C ILE A 55 -2.48 -4.01 -15.44
N VAL A 56 -3.07 -3.96 -14.24
CA VAL A 56 -2.62 -3.05 -13.18
C VAL A 56 -2.12 -3.83 -11.98
N CYS A 57 -0.90 -3.52 -11.55
CA CYS A 57 -0.34 -4.00 -10.30
C CYS A 57 -0.01 -2.82 -9.39
N THR A 58 -0.04 -3.02 -8.08
CA THR A 58 0.34 -1.98 -7.12
C THR A 58 1.51 -2.43 -6.27
N ASP A 59 2.64 -1.78 -6.43
CA ASP A 59 3.81 -1.90 -5.55
C ASP A 59 3.64 -0.92 -4.38
N THR A 60 3.50 -1.47 -3.17
CA THR A 60 3.32 -0.65 -1.96
C THR A 60 4.63 -0.06 -1.43
N ARG A 61 5.76 -0.25 -2.13
CA ARG A 61 7.14 0.12 -1.75
C ARG A 61 7.70 -0.61 -0.54
N VAL A 62 6.93 -1.54 0.03
CA VAL A 62 7.29 -2.39 1.18
C VAL A 62 6.96 -3.86 0.93
N GLU A 63 6.72 -4.21 -0.34
CA GLU A 63 6.58 -5.60 -0.78
C GLU A 63 7.95 -6.32 -0.66
N ILE A 64 7.92 -7.65 -0.57
CA ILE A 64 9.16 -8.45 -0.50
C ILE A 64 9.99 -8.22 -1.78
N PRO A 65 11.30 -7.91 -1.68
CA PRO A 65 12.12 -7.55 -2.85
C PRO A 65 12.09 -8.56 -4.01
N ALA A 66 12.19 -9.86 -3.70
CA ALA A 66 12.12 -10.92 -4.70
C ALA A 66 10.77 -10.96 -5.42
N VAL A 67 9.67 -10.64 -4.71
CA VAL A 67 8.31 -10.59 -5.28
C VAL A 67 8.19 -9.39 -6.22
N VAL A 68 8.70 -8.22 -5.83
CA VAL A 68 8.67 -7.01 -6.67
C VAL A 68 9.42 -7.24 -7.99
N ALA A 69 10.64 -7.79 -7.92
CA ALA A 69 11.44 -8.06 -9.11
C ALA A 69 10.75 -9.03 -10.08
N ARG A 70 10.14 -10.10 -9.53
CA ARG A 70 9.35 -11.05 -10.32
C ARG A 70 8.13 -10.37 -10.96
N VAL A 71 7.36 -9.60 -10.20
CA VAL A 71 6.17 -8.91 -10.71
C VAL A 71 6.53 -7.96 -11.84
N GLN A 72 7.61 -7.19 -11.70
CA GLN A 72 8.09 -6.30 -12.76
C GLN A 72 8.43 -7.08 -14.03
N SER A 73 9.22 -8.16 -13.90
CA SER A 73 9.58 -9.03 -15.03
C SER A 73 8.35 -9.59 -15.76
N GLU A 74 7.35 -10.06 -15.02
CA GLU A 74 6.10 -10.57 -15.61
C GLU A 74 5.31 -9.47 -16.34
N LEU A 75 5.25 -8.25 -15.80
CA LEU A 75 4.58 -7.12 -16.45
C LEU A 75 5.31 -6.70 -17.75
N ASP A 76 6.64 -6.76 -17.76
CA ASP A 76 7.45 -6.46 -18.94
C ASP A 76 7.23 -7.51 -20.04
N LEU A 77 7.17 -8.80 -19.67
CA LEU A 77 6.81 -9.90 -20.59
C LEU A 77 5.40 -9.74 -21.16
N MET A 78 4.43 -9.39 -20.32
CA MET A 78 3.05 -9.12 -20.76
C MET A 78 2.99 -7.97 -21.77
N GLN A 79 3.75 -6.89 -21.54
CA GLN A 79 3.82 -5.76 -22.46
C GLN A 79 4.44 -6.19 -23.80
N ALA A 80 5.58 -6.87 -23.76
CA ALA A 80 6.25 -7.36 -24.96
C ALA A 80 5.38 -8.33 -25.78
N CYS A 81 4.66 -9.23 -25.11
CA CYS A 81 3.71 -10.15 -25.77
C CYS A 81 2.56 -9.39 -26.43
N SER A 82 2.00 -8.39 -25.74
CA SER A 82 0.95 -7.53 -26.28
C SER A 82 1.40 -6.78 -27.53
N ASP A 83 2.60 -6.19 -27.49
CA ASP A 83 3.17 -5.43 -28.60
C ASP A 83 3.44 -6.33 -29.82
N THR A 84 3.97 -7.52 -29.57
CA THR A 84 4.29 -8.51 -30.62
C THR A 84 3.02 -9.02 -31.32
N HIS A 85 1.93 -9.23 -30.58
CA HIS A 85 0.71 -9.82 -31.12
C HIS A 85 -0.42 -8.80 -31.38
N GLY A 86 -0.19 -7.51 -31.13
CA GLY A 86 -1.19 -6.45 -31.31
C GLY A 86 -2.45 -6.69 -30.47
N LEU A 87 -2.30 -6.94 -29.17
CA LEU A 87 -3.43 -7.32 -28.29
C LEU A 87 -4.19 -6.13 -27.69
N ASN A 88 -3.67 -4.91 -27.83
CA ASN A 88 -4.17 -3.70 -27.15
C ASN A 88 -4.24 -3.86 -25.62
N ILE A 89 -3.28 -4.61 -25.06
CA ILE A 89 -3.06 -4.78 -23.63
C ILE A 89 -1.86 -3.90 -23.21
N SER A 90 -1.99 -3.16 -22.12
CA SER A 90 -0.91 -2.38 -21.51
C SER A 90 -0.69 -2.81 -20.06
N SER A 91 0.55 -2.90 -19.61
CA SER A 91 0.90 -3.25 -18.23
C SER A 91 1.37 -2.03 -17.44
N HIS A 92 0.89 -1.90 -16.19
CA HIS A 92 1.14 -0.73 -15.34
C HIS A 92 1.52 -1.16 -13.93
N LEU A 93 2.72 -0.78 -13.48
CA LEU A 93 3.11 -0.87 -12.08
C LEU A 93 2.83 0.46 -11.37
N LEU A 94 1.72 0.52 -10.65
CA LEU A 94 1.29 1.68 -9.89
C LEU A 94 1.99 1.71 -8.52
N LYS A 95 2.24 2.91 -8.01
CA LYS A 95 2.83 3.13 -6.68
C LYS A 95 2.04 4.21 -5.94
N PRO A 96 1.92 4.13 -4.60
CA PRO A 96 1.48 5.29 -3.84
C PRO A 96 2.49 6.44 -4.04
N THR A 97 2.00 7.67 -3.98
CA THR A 97 2.88 8.86 -3.90
C THR A 97 3.74 8.78 -2.64
N ALA A 98 4.91 9.42 -2.60
CA ALA A 98 5.76 9.39 -1.40
C ALA A 98 4.99 9.89 -0.17
N GLN A 99 4.20 10.95 -0.33
CA GLN A 99 3.34 11.49 0.71
C GLN A 99 2.36 10.44 1.28
N GLN A 100 1.96 9.43 0.50
CA GLN A 100 1.05 8.36 0.91
C GLN A 100 1.76 7.04 1.25
N SER A 101 3.10 7.02 1.24
CA SER A 101 3.88 5.81 1.45
C SER A 101 3.71 5.22 2.86
N PHE A 102 4.16 3.98 3.03
CA PHE A 102 4.11 3.30 4.32
C PHE A 102 4.87 4.07 5.41
N TRP A 103 6.11 4.48 5.11
CA TRP A 103 6.98 5.17 6.07
C TRP A 103 6.51 6.59 6.38
N VAL A 104 6.05 7.34 5.39
CA VAL A 104 5.51 8.69 5.63
C VAL A 104 4.26 8.64 6.51
N ASN A 105 3.41 7.62 6.38
CA ASN A 105 2.26 7.46 7.25
C ASN A 105 2.65 7.09 8.69
N ILE A 106 3.61 6.19 8.90
CA ILE A 106 4.02 5.77 10.25
C ILE A 106 4.95 6.80 10.89
N ILE A 107 6.09 7.06 10.25
CA ILE A 107 7.17 7.90 10.78
C ILE A 107 6.81 9.38 10.64
N GLY A 108 6.22 9.82 9.52
CA GLY A 108 5.79 11.21 9.36
C GLY A 108 4.54 11.52 10.18
N ARG A 109 3.40 10.92 9.82
CA ARG A 109 2.08 11.21 10.43
C ARG A 109 1.82 10.56 11.79
N GLY A 110 2.67 9.63 12.22
CA GLY A 110 2.52 8.92 13.50
C GLY A 110 1.48 7.80 13.49
N TYR A 111 1.07 7.28 12.33
CA TYR A 111 0.10 6.19 12.31
C TYR A 111 0.71 4.96 13.00
N PRO A 112 -0.06 4.24 13.84
CA PRO A 112 0.43 2.99 14.36
C PRO A 112 0.57 1.97 13.22
N PRO A 113 1.54 1.03 13.32
CA PRO A 113 1.63 -0.09 12.41
C PRO A 113 0.28 -0.82 12.29
N PRO A 114 -0.14 -1.24 11.08
CA PRO A 114 -1.47 -1.78 10.85
C PRO A 114 -1.82 -2.97 11.76
N ASN A 115 -3.10 -3.09 12.10
CA ASN A 115 -3.64 -4.24 12.84
C ASN A 115 -4.95 -4.71 12.21
N ARG A 116 -5.65 -5.68 12.82
CA ARG A 116 -6.87 -6.26 12.22
C ARG A 116 -8.01 -5.24 12.04
N THR A 117 -8.14 -4.27 12.94
CA THR A 117 -9.23 -3.27 12.95
C THR A 117 -8.84 -1.95 12.30
N PHE A 118 -7.54 -1.61 12.28
CA PHE A 118 -7.01 -0.39 11.70
C PHE A 118 -6.02 -0.70 10.57
N ARG A 119 -6.57 -1.03 9.39
CA ARG A 119 -5.84 -1.43 8.17
C ARG A 119 -5.73 -0.31 7.15
N TRP A 120 -5.21 0.83 7.56
CA TRP A 120 -5.06 2.01 6.69
C TRP A 120 -4.23 1.73 5.42
N CYS A 121 -3.29 0.77 5.49
CA CYS A 121 -2.40 0.43 4.38
C CYS A 121 -3.14 -0.14 3.16
N THR A 122 -4.29 -0.82 3.34
CA THR A 122 -5.03 -1.40 2.21
C THR A 122 -5.62 -0.30 1.33
N GLN A 123 -6.29 0.67 1.95
CA GLN A 123 -6.87 1.79 1.22
C GLN A 123 -5.77 2.62 0.55
N ARG A 124 -4.82 3.14 1.35
CA ARG A 124 -3.81 4.10 0.88
C ARG A 124 -2.79 3.51 -0.09
N LEU A 125 -2.31 2.30 0.18
CA LEU A 125 -1.19 1.74 -0.58
C LEU A 125 -1.64 0.85 -1.74
N LYS A 126 -2.87 0.30 -1.71
CA LYS A 126 -3.37 -0.62 -2.76
C LYS A 126 -4.55 -0.06 -3.55
N ILE A 127 -5.55 0.50 -2.88
CA ILE A 127 -6.81 0.93 -3.54
C ILE A 127 -6.67 2.33 -4.16
N ASP A 128 -6.09 3.28 -3.44
CA ASP A 128 -5.99 4.68 -3.87
C ASP A 128 -5.15 4.83 -5.17
N PRO A 129 -3.98 4.18 -5.34
CA PRO A 129 -3.22 4.28 -6.59
C PRO A 129 -4.00 3.79 -7.82
N VAL A 130 -4.75 2.68 -7.68
CA VAL A 130 -5.61 2.16 -8.74
C VAL A 130 -6.77 3.12 -9.01
N SER A 131 -7.37 3.68 -7.96
CA SER A 131 -8.48 4.62 -8.09
C SER A 131 -8.06 5.92 -8.79
N GLU A 132 -6.87 6.44 -8.49
CA GLU A 132 -6.30 7.60 -9.16
C GLU A 132 -6.00 7.32 -10.63
N PHE A 133 -5.41 6.16 -10.93
CA PHE A 133 -5.21 5.70 -12.32
C PHE A 133 -6.53 5.65 -13.10
N ILE A 134 -7.56 5.00 -12.53
CA ILE A 134 -8.89 4.90 -13.15
C ILE A 134 -9.49 6.29 -13.34
N ARG A 135 -9.48 7.16 -12.32
CA ARG A 135 -10.05 8.52 -12.42
C ARG A 135 -9.34 9.36 -13.49
N GLY A 136 -8.02 9.25 -13.62
CA GLY A 136 -7.26 9.91 -14.68
C GLY A 136 -7.65 9.45 -16.09
N LYS A 137 -8.17 8.23 -16.23
CA LYS A 137 -8.60 7.64 -17.50
C LYS A 137 -10.12 7.73 -17.76
N LEU A 138 -10.95 7.83 -16.72
CA LEU A 138 -12.41 7.86 -16.85
C LEU A 138 -12.95 9.02 -17.71
N GLY A 139 -12.20 10.12 -17.84
CA GLY A 139 -12.56 11.23 -18.72
C GLY A 139 -12.79 10.81 -20.17
N HIS A 140 -11.98 9.88 -20.69
CA HIS A 140 -12.13 9.36 -22.06
C HIS A 140 -12.87 8.03 -22.13
N TRP A 141 -12.80 7.19 -21.09
CA TRP A 141 -13.47 5.88 -21.08
C TRP A 141 -14.98 5.94 -20.88
N GLY A 142 -15.49 6.92 -20.14
CA GLY A 142 -16.90 6.97 -19.72
C GLY A 142 -17.22 5.94 -18.64
N GLU A 143 -17.14 4.64 -18.96
CA GLU A 143 -17.28 3.50 -18.03
C GLU A 143 -16.12 2.51 -18.19
N ALA A 144 -15.90 1.63 -17.20
CA ALA A 144 -14.90 0.57 -17.30
C ALA A 144 -15.31 -0.72 -16.56
N ILE A 145 -14.69 -1.85 -16.92
CA ILE A 145 -14.88 -3.14 -16.27
C ILE A 145 -13.59 -3.55 -15.55
N ILE A 146 -13.66 -3.75 -14.25
CA ILE A 146 -12.56 -4.23 -13.41
C ILE A 146 -12.67 -5.76 -13.31
N VAL A 147 -11.66 -6.48 -13.76
CA VAL A 147 -11.59 -7.95 -13.74
C VAL A 147 -10.69 -8.39 -12.59
N LEU A 148 -11.23 -9.16 -11.64
CA LEU A 148 -10.55 -9.56 -10.42
C LEU A 148 -10.56 -11.09 -10.21
N GLY A 149 -9.47 -11.62 -9.68
CA GLY A 149 -9.32 -13.04 -9.31
C GLY A 149 -9.96 -13.42 -7.97
N ALA A 150 -11.09 -12.82 -7.60
CA ALA A 150 -11.76 -13.12 -6.33
C ALA A 150 -12.48 -14.47 -6.40
N ARG A 151 -12.30 -15.33 -5.38
CA ARG A 151 -12.93 -16.67 -5.32
C ARG A 151 -13.68 -16.90 -4.01
N ARG A 152 -14.77 -17.67 -4.08
CA ARG A 152 -15.57 -18.04 -2.89
C ARG A 152 -14.80 -18.92 -1.91
N SER A 153 -13.97 -19.80 -2.43
CA SER A 153 -13.18 -20.76 -1.65
C SER A 153 -12.00 -20.13 -0.90
N GLU A 154 -11.75 -18.81 -1.04
CA GLU A 154 -10.71 -18.12 -0.26
C GLU A 154 -11.09 -17.88 1.21
N SER A 155 -12.36 -17.57 1.50
CA SER A 155 -12.88 -17.47 2.87
C SER A 155 -14.42 -17.42 2.90
N GLY A 156 -15.02 -17.86 4.01
CA GLY A 156 -16.47 -17.74 4.22
C GLY A 156 -16.99 -16.30 4.16
N SER A 157 -16.20 -15.33 4.64
CA SER A 157 -16.53 -13.90 4.55
C SER A 157 -16.53 -13.37 3.11
N ARG A 158 -15.62 -13.87 2.25
CA ARG A 158 -15.59 -13.53 0.83
C ARG A 158 -16.79 -14.12 0.10
N ALA A 159 -17.17 -15.36 0.41
CA ALA A 159 -18.38 -15.97 -0.15
C ALA A 159 -19.63 -15.12 0.17
N GLN A 160 -19.82 -14.72 1.44
CA GLN A 160 -20.94 -13.86 1.84
C GLN A 160 -20.94 -12.50 1.13
N THR A 161 -19.78 -11.87 0.99
CA THR A 161 -19.66 -10.58 0.28
C THR A 161 -20.00 -10.74 -1.21
N LEU A 162 -19.61 -11.87 -1.79
CA LEU A 162 -19.94 -12.21 -3.18
C LEU A 162 -21.41 -12.63 -3.33
N ASP A 163 -22.08 -13.14 -2.31
CA ASP A 163 -23.52 -13.44 -2.39
C ASP A 163 -24.39 -12.20 -2.20
N ALA A 164 -23.95 -11.25 -1.39
CA ALA A 164 -24.73 -10.06 -1.06
C ALA A 164 -24.96 -9.09 -2.24
N ARG A 165 -24.20 -9.20 -3.33
CA ARG A 165 -24.29 -8.24 -4.46
C ARG A 165 -24.95 -8.90 -5.66
N ALA A 166 -26.05 -8.30 -6.12
CA ALA A 166 -26.75 -8.72 -7.33
C ALA A 166 -25.82 -8.63 -8.55
N LYS A 167 -25.87 -9.67 -9.40
CA LYS A 167 -25.21 -9.68 -10.70
C LYS A 167 -26.19 -9.18 -11.76
N SER A 168 -25.68 -8.40 -12.70
CA SER A 168 -26.39 -8.14 -13.96
C SER A 168 -26.47 -9.41 -14.82
N GLU A 169 -27.20 -9.34 -15.94
CA GLU A 169 -27.32 -10.41 -16.93
C GLU A 169 -25.95 -10.95 -17.43
N PHE A 170 -24.92 -10.09 -17.43
CA PHE A 170 -23.56 -10.44 -17.87
C PHE A 170 -22.61 -10.81 -16.73
N GLY A 171 -23.14 -11.06 -15.53
CA GLY A 171 -22.34 -11.44 -14.36
C GLY A 171 -21.58 -10.28 -13.71
N LEU A 172 -21.82 -9.03 -14.14
CA LEU A 172 -21.16 -7.84 -13.59
C LEU A 172 -21.84 -7.33 -12.33
N ARG A 173 -21.04 -6.82 -11.39
CA ARG A 173 -21.48 -6.09 -10.18
C ARG A 173 -21.09 -4.62 -10.29
N ARG A 174 -21.79 -3.70 -9.63
CA ARG A 174 -21.32 -2.30 -9.53
C ARG A 174 -20.18 -2.20 -8.51
N HIS A 175 -19.22 -1.31 -8.77
CA HIS A 175 -18.22 -0.92 -7.79
C HIS A 175 -18.82 0.08 -6.80
N ASP A 176 -18.52 -0.07 -5.51
CA ASP A 176 -19.14 0.72 -4.44
C ASP A 176 -18.66 2.19 -4.50
N ASP A 177 -17.33 2.39 -4.60
CA ASP A 177 -16.72 3.74 -4.57
C ASP A 177 -16.50 4.38 -5.96
N LEU A 178 -16.71 3.63 -7.04
CA LEU A 178 -16.46 4.05 -8.42
C LEU A 178 -17.74 3.85 -9.24
N PRO A 179 -18.66 4.83 -9.26
CA PRO A 179 -20.01 4.65 -9.81
C PRO A 179 -20.08 4.24 -11.28
N ARG A 180 -19.02 4.52 -12.05
CA ARG A 180 -18.87 4.21 -13.49
C ARG A 180 -18.00 2.98 -13.75
N CYS A 181 -17.74 2.17 -12.72
CA CYS A 181 -16.97 0.95 -12.83
C CYS A 181 -17.82 -0.28 -12.46
N TRP A 182 -17.63 -1.33 -13.26
CA TRP A 182 -18.24 -2.64 -13.06
C TRP A 182 -17.18 -3.64 -12.61
N ILE A 183 -17.56 -4.68 -11.88
CA ILE A 183 -16.66 -5.72 -11.39
C ILE A 183 -17.05 -7.05 -12.01
N SER A 184 -16.08 -7.74 -12.61
CA SER A 184 -16.16 -9.11 -13.10
C SER A 184 -15.25 -10.02 -12.26
N THR A 185 -15.77 -11.18 -11.85
CA THR A 185 -15.04 -12.19 -11.07
C THR A 185 -15.12 -13.55 -11.79
N PRO A 186 -14.39 -13.75 -12.91
CA PRO A 186 -14.58 -14.89 -13.80
C PRO A 186 -14.29 -16.25 -13.15
N ILE A 187 -13.37 -16.28 -12.19
CA ILE A 187 -12.93 -17.50 -11.48
C ILE A 187 -13.61 -17.68 -10.12
N GLU A 188 -14.74 -17.00 -9.86
CA GLU A 188 -15.44 -16.98 -8.56
C GLU A 188 -15.66 -18.39 -7.95
N HIS A 189 -15.90 -19.38 -8.81
CA HIS A 189 -16.22 -20.76 -8.42
C HIS A 189 -15.04 -21.74 -8.54
N ILE A 190 -13.86 -21.28 -8.95
CA ILE A 190 -12.67 -22.12 -9.09
C ILE A 190 -12.06 -22.43 -7.70
N SER A 191 -11.64 -23.66 -7.49
CA SER A 191 -10.91 -24.09 -6.30
C SER A 191 -9.42 -23.78 -6.40
N THR A 192 -8.70 -23.79 -5.27
CA THR A 192 -7.24 -23.56 -5.28
C THR A 192 -6.49 -24.62 -6.09
N PHE A 193 -6.97 -25.87 -6.07
CA PHE A 193 -6.41 -26.95 -6.87
C PHE A 193 -6.56 -26.65 -8.37
N GLU A 194 -7.77 -26.31 -8.82
CA GLU A 194 -8.04 -26.00 -10.23
C GLU A 194 -7.26 -24.77 -10.74
N VAL A 195 -6.95 -23.78 -9.87
CA VAL A 195 -6.05 -22.68 -10.24
C VAL A 195 -4.66 -23.20 -10.56
N TRP A 196 -4.10 -24.03 -9.68
CA TRP A 196 -2.75 -24.58 -9.90
C TRP A 196 -2.70 -25.56 -11.06
N ASP A 197 -3.70 -26.43 -11.18
CA ASP A 197 -3.89 -27.33 -12.31
C ASP A 197 -3.83 -26.56 -13.63
N TYR A 198 -4.62 -25.48 -13.76
CA TYR A 198 -4.57 -24.61 -14.92
C TYR A 198 -3.17 -23.99 -15.16
N LEU A 199 -2.53 -23.44 -14.12
CA LEU A 199 -1.23 -22.76 -14.26
C LEU A 199 -0.09 -23.73 -14.60
N MET A 200 -0.18 -25.00 -14.18
CA MET A 200 0.86 -26.01 -14.42
C MET A 200 0.65 -26.76 -15.74
N GLU A 201 -0.59 -27.00 -16.15
CA GLU A 201 -0.89 -27.73 -17.38
C GLU A 201 -0.81 -26.85 -18.64
N ARG A 202 -1.03 -25.54 -18.52
CA ARG A 202 -1.07 -24.63 -19.66
C ARG A 202 0.17 -23.75 -19.76
N PRO A 203 0.69 -23.52 -20.98
CA PRO A 203 1.75 -22.55 -21.18
C PRO A 203 1.24 -21.15 -20.84
N CYS A 204 2.12 -20.36 -20.24
CA CYS A 204 1.82 -18.97 -19.95
C CYS A 204 1.76 -18.17 -21.26
N PRO A 205 0.68 -17.40 -21.56
CA PRO A 205 0.53 -16.73 -22.85
C PRO A 205 1.60 -15.68 -23.20
N TRP A 206 2.35 -15.21 -22.21
CA TRP A 206 3.46 -14.26 -22.37
C TRP A 206 4.82 -14.90 -22.07
N ASP A 207 4.92 -16.24 -22.16
CA ASP A 207 6.12 -17.02 -21.87
C ASP A 207 6.70 -16.80 -20.47
N GLY A 208 5.84 -16.43 -19.51
CA GLY A 208 6.19 -16.33 -18.08
C GLY A 208 6.41 -17.69 -17.42
N ASP A 209 7.07 -17.68 -16.26
CA ASP A 209 7.45 -18.89 -15.53
C ASP A 209 6.51 -19.19 -14.34
N ASN A 210 5.46 -19.97 -14.62
CA ASN A 210 4.55 -20.47 -13.59
C ASN A 210 5.22 -21.46 -12.63
N GLN A 211 6.28 -22.16 -13.05
CA GLN A 211 7.01 -23.10 -12.19
C GLN A 211 7.72 -22.36 -11.06
N THR A 212 8.35 -21.23 -11.39
CA THR A 212 8.95 -20.34 -10.38
C THR A 212 7.89 -19.77 -9.42
N LEU A 213 6.70 -19.42 -9.92
CA LEU A 213 5.58 -19.02 -9.05
C LEU A 213 5.19 -20.14 -8.09
N PHE A 214 5.02 -21.37 -8.59
CA PHE A 214 4.68 -22.52 -7.77
C PHE A 214 5.76 -22.78 -6.70
N GLN A 215 7.03 -22.70 -7.10
CA GLN A 215 8.17 -22.87 -6.22
C GLN A 215 8.15 -21.84 -5.08
N LEU A 216 7.89 -20.57 -5.40
CA LEU A 216 7.77 -19.50 -4.42
C LEU A 216 6.67 -19.79 -3.39
N TYR A 217 5.49 -20.27 -3.83
CA TYR A 217 4.40 -20.69 -2.94
C TYR A 217 4.77 -21.89 -2.05
N ARG A 218 5.52 -22.85 -2.58
CA ARG A 218 6.03 -24.00 -1.83
C ARG A 218 7.02 -23.56 -0.75
N ASP A 219 7.94 -22.67 -1.10
CA ASP A 219 9.00 -22.20 -0.19
C ASP A 219 8.41 -21.34 0.93
N ALA A 220 7.47 -20.46 0.60
CA ALA A 220 6.70 -19.66 1.57
C ALA A 220 5.76 -20.49 2.46
N SER A 221 5.58 -21.78 2.18
CA SER A 221 4.80 -22.71 2.98
C SER A 221 5.70 -23.66 3.78
N GLY A 222 7.01 -23.41 3.87
CA GLY A 222 7.96 -24.27 4.59
C GLY A 222 8.22 -25.60 3.89
N GLY A 223 8.09 -25.65 2.57
CA GLY A 223 8.34 -26.86 1.77
C GLY A 223 7.13 -27.77 1.60
N GLU A 224 5.99 -27.47 2.22
CA GLU A 224 4.74 -28.21 2.01
C GLU A 224 4.19 -27.97 0.60
N CYS A 225 3.87 -29.06 -0.11
CA CYS A 225 3.40 -28.99 -1.50
C CYS A 225 1.98 -28.38 -1.57
N PRO A 226 1.76 -27.25 -2.26
CA PRO A 226 0.45 -26.57 -2.41
C PRO A 226 -0.73 -27.44 -2.86
N LEU A 227 -0.44 -28.65 -3.35
CA LEU A 227 -1.38 -29.62 -3.93
C LEU A 227 -1.73 -30.79 -2.98
N VAL A 228 -1.28 -30.80 -1.73
CA VAL A 228 -1.61 -31.91 -0.80
C VAL A 228 -3.11 -31.91 -0.48
N VAL A 229 -3.78 -33.01 -0.86
CA VAL A 229 -5.25 -33.23 -0.79
C VAL A 229 -5.65 -34.06 0.44
N ASP A 230 -4.94 -33.96 1.55
CA ASP A 230 -5.41 -34.59 2.77
C ASP A 230 -6.49 -33.70 3.41
N GLN A 231 -7.70 -34.23 3.59
CA GLN A 231 -8.82 -33.55 4.25
C GLN A 231 -8.49 -33.18 5.73
N SER A 232 -7.44 -33.77 6.31
CA SER A 232 -6.95 -33.44 7.65
C SER A 232 -5.87 -32.35 7.68
N THR A 233 -5.28 -32.00 6.53
CA THR A 233 -4.17 -31.04 6.42
C THR A 233 -4.65 -29.72 5.79
N PRO A 234 -4.48 -28.56 6.45
CA PRO A 234 -4.88 -27.26 5.89
C PRO A 234 -4.17 -26.98 4.57
N SER A 235 -4.90 -26.56 3.52
CA SER A 235 -4.29 -26.33 2.20
C SER A 235 -3.20 -25.24 2.25
N CYS A 236 -1.96 -25.61 1.95
CA CYS A 236 -0.76 -24.77 1.89
C CYS A 236 -0.74 -23.78 0.70
N GLY A 237 -1.61 -23.94 -0.31
CA GLY A 237 -1.81 -22.97 -1.40
C GLY A 237 -2.46 -21.63 -0.99
N ASN A 238 -2.64 -21.39 0.30
CA ASN A 238 -3.16 -20.14 0.88
C ASN A 238 -2.09 -19.17 1.34
N SER A 239 -0.80 -19.52 1.26
CA SER A 239 0.29 -18.59 1.60
C SER A 239 0.17 -17.33 0.76
N ARG A 240 0.04 -16.17 1.40
CA ARG A 240 -0.16 -14.88 0.72
C ARG A 240 1.14 -14.11 0.74
N PHE A 241 1.67 -13.82 -0.43
CA PHE A 241 2.75 -12.86 -0.60
C PHE A 241 2.20 -11.45 -0.34
N GLY A 242 2.89 -10.71 0.51
CA GLY A 242 2.53 -9.34 0.84
C GLY A 242 3.77 -8.58 1.34
N CYS A 243 3.52 -7.46 2.00
CA CYS A 243 4.57 -6.61 2.50
C CYS A 243 5.33 -7.25 3.67
N TRP A 244 6.67 -7.16 3.63
CA TRP A 244 7.55 -7.67 4.71
C TRP A 244 7.34 -6.92 6.04
N THR A 245 6.69 -5.74 5.99
CA THR A 245 6.32 -4.94 7.17
C THR A 245 4.98 -5.36 7.80
N CYS A 246 4.35 -6.44 7.34
CA CYS A 246 2.98 -6.77 7.73
C CYS A 246 2.87 -7.19 9.21
N THR A 247 2.36 -6.30 10.04
CA THR A 247 2.10 -6.54 11.47
C THR A 247 0.73 -7.17 11.75
N VAL A 248 -0.11 -7.35 10.74
CA VAL A 248 -1.48 -7.86 10.89
C VAL A 248 -1.51 -9.37 11.09
N VAL A 249 -0.62 -10.08 10.40
CA VAL A 249 -0.42 -11.52 10.57
C VAL A 249 0.52 -11.74 11.75
N GLU A 250 0.39 -12.88 12.42
CA GLU A 250 1.23 -13.23 13.56
C GLU A 250 2.66 -13.54 13.13
N LYS A 251 2.81 -14.36 12.07
CA LYS A 251 4.09 -14.70 11.45
C LYS A 251 4.07 -14.40 9.96
N ASP A 252 5.18 -13.88 9.44
CA ASP A 252 5.39 -13.71 8.01
C ASP A 252 6.06 -14.96 7.43
N LYS A 253 5.23 -15.98 7.17
CA LYS A 253 5.71 -17.26 6.62
C LYS A 253 6.43 -17.13 5.29
N ALA A 254 6.09 -16.11 4.49
CA ALA A 254 6.72 -15.90 3.19
C ALA A 254 8.16 -15.42 3.36
N SER A 255 8.39 -14.42 4.21
CA SER A 255 9.74 -13.95 4.54
C SER A 255 10.55 -15.00 5.33
N GLU A 256 9.93 -15.74 6.25
CA GLU A 256 10.58 -16.86 6.96
C GLU A 256 11.02 -17.97 6.00
N GLY A 257 10.16 -18.34 5.03
CA GLY A 257 10.47 -19.33 4.00
C GLY A 257 11.63 -18.89 3.12
N LEU A 258 11.62 -17.62 2.66
CA LEU A 258 12.71 -17.06 1.85
C LEU A 258 14.05 -17.04 2.61
N LEU A 259 14.04 -16.71 3.90
CA LEU A 259 15.22 -16.80 4.76
C LEU A 259 15.75 -18.24 4.83
N ALA A 260 14.85 -19.22 5.06
CA ALA A 260 15.21 -20.63 5.13
C ALA A 260 15.80 -21.15 3.80
N THR A 261 15.40 -20.58 2.67
CA THR A 261 15.96 -20.90 1.34
C THR A 261 17.23 -20.12 0.98
N GLY A 262 17.72 -19.25 1.86
CA GLY A 262 19.04 -18.61 1.74
C GLY A 262 19.03 -17.10 1.47
N ASP A 263 17.87 -16.42 1.42
CA ASP A 263 17.84 -14.95 1.31
C ASP A 263 18.12 -14.29 2.67
N GLN A 264 19.40 -14.11 2.98
CA GLN A 264 19.88 -13.55 4.26
C GLN A 264 19.34 -12.14 4.55
N ARG A 265 18.94 -11.37 3.52
CA ARG A 265 18.34 -10.04 3.73
C ARG A 265 17.06 -10.12 4.55
N MET A 266 16.32 -11.23 4.43
CA MET A 266 15.07 -11.43 5.16
C MET A 266 15.25 -11.43 6.67
N GLU A 267 16.41 -11.83 7.19
CA GLU A 267 16.69 -11.80 8.63
C GLU A 267 16.55 -10.38 9.19
N SER A 268 17.22 -9.41 8.55
CA SER A 268 17.16 -8.00 8.93
C SER A 268 15.74 -7.42 8.82
N LEU A 269 15.00 -7.76 7.76
CA LEU A 269 13.61 -7.32 7.55
C LEU A 269 12.65 -7.90 8.59
N LEU A 270 12.79 -9.20 8.92
CA LEU A 270 11.99 -9.87 9.95
C LEU A 270 12.25 -9.27 11.33
N ARG A 271 13.52 -9.00 11.67
CA ARG A 271 13.88 -8.31 12.92
C ARG A 271 13.27 -6.91 13.00
N PHE A 272 13.26 -6.18 11.87
CA PHE A 272 12.62 -4.86 11.83
C PHE A 272 11.09 -4.96 11.94
N ARG A 273 10.46 -6.00 11.39
CA ARG A 273 9.04 -6.27 11.59
C ARG A 273 8.70 -6.45 13.08
N GLU A 274 9.55 -7.13 13.85
CA GLU A 274 9.37 -7.23 15.31
C GLU A 274 9.49 -5.88 16.01
N THR A 275 10.36 -4.99 15.51
CA THR A 275 10.42 -3.59 15.97
C THR A 275 9.08 -2.88 15.72
N LEU A 276 8.47 -3.05 14.54
CA LEU A 276 7.14 -2.47 14.26
C LEU A 276 6.07 -3.01 15.23
N LEU A 277 6.10 -4.30 15.56
CA LEU A 277 5.16 -4.88 16.54
C LEU A 277 5.34 -4.25 17.93
N HIS A 278 6.59 -4.04 18.35
CA HIS A 278 6.91 -3.39 19.62
C HIS A 278 6.39 -1.94 19.68
N PHE A 279 6.59 -1.14 18.62
CA PHE A 279 6.11 0.24 18.55
C PHE A 279 4.59 0.36 18.45
N ARG A 280 3.92 -0.68 17.93
CA ARG A 280 2.46 -0.70 17.81
C ARG A 280 1.77 -0.82 19.16
N ASP A 281 2.37 -1.59 20.07
CA ASP A 281 1.80 -1.90 21.38
C ASP A 281 1.79 -0.65 22.29
N PRO A 282 0.62 -0.17 22.74
CA PRO A 282 0.51 0.98 23.63
C PRO A 282 1.23 0.81 24.96
N GLU A 283 1.39 -0.41 25.48
CA GLU A 283 2.02 -0.66 26.78
C GLU A 283 3.50 -0.27 26.80
N ASN A 284 4.15 -0.22 25.62
CA ASN A 284 5.54 0.17 25.48
C ASN A 284 5.77 1.70 25.51
N GLY A 285 4.72 2.51 25.69
CA GLY A 285 4.85 3.96 25.96
C GLY A 285 5.14 4.85 24.74
N TYR A 286 5.27 4.29 23.54
CA TYR A 286 5.51 5.03 22.29
C TYR A 286 4.28 5.76 21.73
N ARG A 287 3.09 5.46 22.26
CA ARG A 287 1.81 6.01 21.80
C ARG A 287 1.45 7.24 22.63
N ASP A 288 0.99 8.29 21.98
CA ASP A 288 0.24 9.37 22.61
C ASP A 288 -1.08 8.78 23.13
N MET A 289 -1.50 9.12 24.35
CA MET A 289 -2.77 8.64 24.92
C MET A 289 -3.94 9.56 24.61
N VAL A 290 -3.74 10.55 23.73
CA VAL A 290 -4.77 11.36 23.12
C VAL A 290 -4.81 11.07 21.61
N ARG A 291 -5.99 10.69 21.12
CA ARG A 291 -6.24 10.44 19.71
C ARG A 291 -6.30 11.75 18.92
N LYS A 292 -6.15 11.64 17.60
CA LYS A 292 -6.35 12.77 16.68
C LYS A 292 -7.75 13.39 16.71
N ASN A 293 -8.76 12.77 17.30
CA ASN A 293 -10.07 13.43 17.50
C ASN A 293 -10.20 14.06 18.89
N GLY A 294 -9.09 14.15 19.65
CA GLY A 294 -9.04 14.69 20.99
C GLY A 294 -9.60 13.76 22.08
N GLN A 295 -10.02 12.53 21.76
CA GLN A 295 -10.48 11.54 22.74
C GLN A 295 -9.30 10.81 23.39
N GLU A 296 -9.48 10.42 24.66
CA GLU A 296 -8.52 9.58 25.36
C GLU A 296 -8.42 8.16 24.77
N GLY A 297 -7.22 7.61 24.82
CA GLY A 297 -6.86 6.28 24.36
C GLY A 297 -5.70 6.30 23.35
N PRO A 298 -5.18 5.13 22.95
CA PRO A 298 -3.97 5.05 22.14
C PRO A 298 -4.08 5.77 20.78
N GLY A 299 -3.48 6.95 20.72
CA GLY A 299 -3.39 7.87 19.59
C GLY A 299 -2.16 7.61 18.72
N PRO A 300 -1.64 8.62 18.02
CA PRO A 300 -0.45 8.48 17.17
C PRO A 300 0.82 8.07 17.93
N LEU A 301 1.86 7.65 17.21
CA LEU A 301 3.21 7.56 17.76
C LEU A 301 3.71 8.94 18.19
N LYS A 302 4.40 9.05 19.31
CA LYS A 302 5.05 10.29 19.76
C LYS A 302 6.24 10.64 18.86
N ILE A 303 6.68 11.90 18.83
CA ILE A 303 7.80 12.32 17.97
C ILE A 303 9.10 11.61 18.33
N GLU A 304 9.36 11.34 19.60
CA GLU A 304 10.55 10.62 20.05
C GLU A 304 10.57 9.19 19.48
N ALA A 305 9.41 8.53 19.50
CA ALA A 305 9.24 7.22 18.88
C ALA A 305 9.42 7.27 17.36
N ARG A 306 8.91 8.31 16.70
CA ARG A 306 9.08 8.49 15.25
C ARG A 306 10.56 8.70 14.88
N LYS A 307 11.29 9.51 15.65
CA LYS A 307 12.75 9.70 15.52
C LYS A 307 13.51 8.39 15.70
N GLU A 308 13.22 7.65 16.77
CA GLU A 308 13.85 6.34 17.02
C GLU A 308 13.59 5.35 15.88
N LEU A 309 12.34 5.27 15.40
CA LEU A 309 11.97 4.37 14.32
C LEU A 309 12.67 4.73 13.00
N LEU A 310 12.83 6.03 12.72
CA LEU A 310 13.58 6.50 11.55
C LEU A 310 15.06 6.11 11.63
N THR A 311 15.71 6.30 12.78
CA THR A 311 17.10 5.88 12.99
C THR A 311 17.26 4.38 12.76
N LYS A 312 16.37 3.54 13.30
CA LYS A 312 16.41 2.09 13.07
C LYS A 312 16.14 1.73 11.60
N LEU A 313 15.25 2.45 10.91
CA LEU A 313 14.93 2.19 9.50
C LEU A 313 16.12 2.49 8.59
N LEU A 314 16.82 3.61 8.85
CA LEU A 314 18.01 3.93 8.09
C LEU A 314 19.16 2.96 8.41
N ALA A 315 19.30 2.50 9.65
CA ALA A 315 20.26 1.45 9.98
C ALA A 315 19.96 0.13 9.23
N LEU A 316 18.67 -0.22 9.09
CA LEU A 316 18.22 -1.35 8.28
C LEU A 316 18.60 -1.16 6.80
N GLN A 317 18.44 0.06 6.26
CA GLN A 317 18.83 0.39 4.89
C GLN A 317 20.31 0.06 4.65
N ASP A 318 21.18 0.50 5.56
CA ASP A 318 22.63 0.29 5.46
C ASP A 318 23.01 -1.19 5.62
N GLU A 319 22.41 -1.90 6.58
CA GLU A 319 22.69 -3.32 6.84
C GLU A 319 22.21 -4.23 5.70
N SER A 320 21.02 -3.98 5.17
CA SER A 320 20.41 -4.81 4.12
C SER A 320 20.88 -4.45 2.71
N GLY A 321 21.41 -3.23 2.52
CA GLY A 321 21.73 -2.66 1.21
C GLY A 321 20.49 -2.38 0.34
N LEU A 322 19.28 -2.46 0.90
CA LEU A 322 18.02 -2.24 0.19
C LEU A 322 17.58 -0.77 0.36
N PRO A 323 17.13 -0.08 -0.71
CA PRO A 323 16.60 1.28 -0.61
C PRO A 323 15.20 1.26 0.02
N VAL A 324 15.12 1.05 1.33
CA VAL A 324 13.85 0.93 2.08
C VAL A 324 13.13 2.26 2.26
N ILE A 325 13.82 3.39 2.14
CA ILE A 325 13.25 4.74 2.22
C ILE A 325 13.92 5.72 1.24
N SER A 326 13.13 6.53 0.55
CA SER A 326 13.62 7.53 -0.41
C SER A 326 13.83 8.92 0.20
N GLU A 327 14.62 9.77 -0.46
CA GLU A 327 14.79 11.19 -0.08
C GLU A 327 13.47 11.97 -0.10
N GLU A 328 12.59 11.68 -1.05
CA GLU A 328 11.25 12.27 -1.12
C GLU A 328 10.41 11.89 0.12
N GLU A 329 10.51 10.64 0.59
CA GLU A 329 9.83 10.22 1.82
C GLU A 329 10.41 10.91 3.06
N LEU A 330 11.73 11.07 3.13
CA LEU A 330 12.41 11.79 4.22
C LEU A 330 11.98 13.26 4.30
N HIS A 331 11.88 13.93 3.14
CA HIS A 331 11.36 15.29 3.06
C HIS A 331 9.94 15.38 3.63
N TRP A 332 9.02 14.53 3.15
CA TRP A 332 7.65 14.50 3.68
C TRP A 332 7.58 14.17 5.17
N ILE A 333 8.44 13.28 5.68
CA ILE A 333 8.51 12.99 7.11
C ILE A 333 8.82 14.25 7.91
N GLN A 334 9.83 15.03 7.49
CA GLN A 334 10.16 16.30 8.16
C GLN A 334 8.99 17.29 8.10
N THR A 335 8.35 17.46 6.93
CA THR A 335 7.18 18.33 6.78
C THR A 335 6.06 17.97 7.76
N PHE A 336 5.78 16.67 7.98
CA PHE A 336 4.77 16.23 8.94
C PHE A 336 5.20 16.35 10.42
N TRP A 337 6.50 16.41 10.72
CA TRP A 337 6.98 16.64 12.09
C TRP A 337 6.79 18.09 12.51
N ASN A 338 7.06 19.04 11.60
CA ASN A 338 6.86 20.48 11.86
C ASN A 338 5.40 20.82 12.24
N SER A 339 4.44 20.05 11.74
CA SER A 339 3.00 20.24 11.99
C SER A 339 2.40 19.25 13.00
N ALA A 340 3.22 18.45 13.69
CA ALA A 340 2.79 17.49 14.70
C ALA A 340 2.25 18.19 15.96
N ARG A 341 1.69 17.42 16.90
CA ARG A 341 1.21 17.95 18.20
C ARG A 341 2.36 18.54 19.01
N ASN A 342 3.41 17.75 19.15
CA ASN A 342 4.69 18.15 19.73
C ASN A 342 5.71 18.15 18.59
N PRO A 343 5.80 19.22 17.79
CA PRO A 343 6.73 19.32 16.68
C PRO A 343 8.19 19.13 17.12
N ASP A 344 9.05 18.75 16.17
CA ASP A 344 10.49 18.85 16.36
C ASP A 344 10.98 20.27 16.04
N ASP A 345 12.29 20.48 16.17
CA ASP A 345 12.94 21.76 15.88
C ASP A 345 13.05 22.10 14.37
N GLY A 346 12.37 21.33 13.50
CA GLY A 346 12.46 21.47 12.05
C GLY A 346 13.69 20.83 11.41
N THR A 347 14.59 20.24 12.21
CA THR A 347 15.86 19.69 11.75
C THR A 347 16.05 18.21 12.09
N GLY A 348 15.05 17.55 12.69
CA GLY A 348 15.17 16.21 13.24
C GLY A 348 15.59 15.15 12.22
N VAL A 349 15.00 15.14 11.02
CA VAL A 349 15.37 14.20 9.95
C VAL A 349 16.81 14.45 9.49
N VAL A 350 17.18 15.71 9.29
CA VAL A 350 18.53 16.07 8.84
C VAL A 350 19.57 15.67 9.90
N ASN A 351 19.29 15.93 11.18
CA ASN A 351 20.14 15.54 12.30
C ASN A 351 20.31 14.02 12.40
N ILE A 352 19.25 13.24 12.16
CA ILE A 352 19.34 11.77 12.18
C ILE A 352 20.21 11.26 11.01
N ILE A 353 19.97 11.76 9.79
CA ILE A 353 20.77 11.39 8.61
C ILE A 353 22.25 11.76 8.83
N PHE A 354 22.48 12.95 9.38
CA PHE A 354 23.79 13.45 9.74
C PHE A 354 24.51 12.52 10.73
N GLN A 355 23.85 12.13 11.83
CA GLN A 355 24.46 11.29 12.86
C GLN A 355 24.88 9.93 12.32
N GLN A 356 24.17 9.46 11.29
CA GLN A 356 24.47 8.21 10.62
C GLN A 356 25.56 8.32 9.56
N LYS A 357 25.62 9.45 8.81
CA LYS A 357 26.59 9.66 7.73
C LYS A 357 27.90 10.34 8.16
N GLY A 358 27.91 11.04 9.30
CA GLY A 358 29.11 11.61 9.93
C GLY A 358 29.55 13.01 9.48
N ASP A 359 28.72 13.80 8.78
CA ASP A 359 29.16 15.02 8.08
C ASP A 359 28.51 16.35 8.51
N ALA A 360 29.31 17.30 9.05
CA ALA A 360 29.06 18.75 9.27
C ALA A 360 27.73 19.41 8.79
N MET A 361 26.77 19.81 9.67
CA MET A 361 25.58 20.56 9.26
C MET A 361 25.96 22.02 8.98
N PRO A 362 25.59 22.60 7.82
CA PRO A 362 25.86 24.01 7.55
C PRO A 362 24.92 24.91 8.34
N ASP A 363 25.51 25.85 9.08
CA ASP A 363 24.79 26.86 9.87
C ASP A 363 24.06 27.85 8.94
N ARG A 364 22.73 27.92 9.00
CA ARG A 364 21.93 28.79 8.13
C ARG A 364 21.65 30.14 8.80
N LYS A 365 22.26 31.19 8.27
CA LYS A 365 22.07 32.59 8.71
C LYS A 365 20.64 33.12 8.60
N ASP A 366 19.81 32.52 7.73
CA ASP A 366 18.44 33.00 7.46
C ASP A 366 17.43 32.67 8.59
N GLU A 367 17.78 31.82 9.56
CA GLU A 367 16.86 31.43 10.65
C GLU A 367 16.64 32.52 11.72
N ALA A 368 17.60 33.43 11.90
CA ALA A 368 17.52 34.42 12.97
C ALA A 368 16.42 35.47 12.73
N GLU A 369 16.32 35.99 11.50
CA GLU A 369 15.29 36.97 11.12
C GLU A 369 13.88 36.35 11.13
N LEU A 370 13.77 35.09 10.70
CA LEU A 370 12.50 34.37 10.69
C LEU A 370 11.97 34.17 12.13
N ARG A 371 12.86 33.79 13.07
CA ARG A 371 12.52 33.62 14.49
C ARG A 371 12.00 34.90 15.13
N GLU A 372 12.60 36.05 14.82
CA GLU A 372 12.15 37.35 15.34
C GLU A 372 10.73 37.71 14.83
N ILE A 373 10.45 37.40 13.56
CA ILE A 373 9.11 37.60 12.98
C ILE A 373 8.09 36.68 13.65
N GLU A 374 8.42 35.40 13.85
CA GLU A 374 7.55 34.43 14.51
C GLU A 374 7.22 34.83 15.96
N GLU A 375 8.23 35.25 16.74
CA GLU A 375 8.03 35.71 18.12
C GLU A 375 7.09 36.91 18.20
N ARG A 376 7.28 37.88 17.29
CA ARG A 376 6.43 39.08 17.21
C ARG A 376 4.99 38.71 16.89
N VAL A 377 4.76 37.85 15.89
CA VAL A 377 3.41 37.43 15.48
C VAL A 377 2.73 36.59 16.55
N ALA A 378 3.47 35.66 17.20
CA ALA A 378 2.94 34.83 18.27
C ALA A 378 2.45 35.69 19.44
N THR A 379 3.23 36.70 19.82
CA THR A 379 2.87 37.68 20.86
C THR A 379 1.64 38.49 20.46
N GLU A 380 1.58 39.02 19.23
CA GLU A 380 0.45 39.81 18.74
C GLU A 380 -0.86 39.01 18.71
N LYS A 381 -0.79 37.71 18.41
CA LYS A 381 -1.95 36.83 18.31
C LYS A 381 -2.28 36.07 19.60
N GLU A 382 -1.54 36.31 20.68
CA GLU A 382 -1.68 35.63 21.97
C GLU A 382 -1.64 34.09 21.87
N ILE A 383 -0.90 33.57 20.89
CA ILE A 383 -0.67 32.13 20.68
C ILE A 383 0.77 31.75 21.07
N SER A 384 1.01 30.49 21.43
CA SER A 384 2.38 30.02 21.66
C SER A 384 3.14 30.02 20.33
N ILE A 385 4.45 30.27 20.38
CA ILE A 385 5.29 30.26 19.17
C ILE A 385 5.26 28.89 18.47
N GLU A 386 5.18 27.82 19.25
CA GLU A 386 5.02 26.44 18.77
C GLU A 386 3.69 26.27 18.03
N THR A 387 2.59 26.81 18.56
CA THR A 387 1.30 26.82 17.87
C THR A 387 1.34 27.61 16.58
N LEU A 388 1.96 28.79 16.56
CA LEU A 388 2.12 29.57 15.32
C LEU A 388 2.87 28.77 14.26
N ARG A 389 4.01 28.16 14.62
CA ARG A 389 4.81 27.33 13.71
C ARG A 389 4.03 26.12 13.19
N ARG A 390 3.27 25.45 14.06
CA ARG A 390 2.39 24.33 13.67
C ARG A 390 1.33 24.77 12.67
N LEU A 391 0.71 25.93 12.87
CA LEU A 391 -0.29 26.49 11.95
C LEU A 391 0.32 26.83 10.59
N VAL A 392 1.46 27.53 10.56
CA VAL A 392 2.17 27.87 9.30
C VAL A 392 2.57 26.60 8.56
N SER A 393 3.22 25.66 9.25
CA SER A 393 3.64 24.38 8.67
C SER A 393 2.46 23.57 8.13
N LYS A 394 1.29 23.62 8.81
CA LYS A 394 0.06 22.95 8.34
C LYS A 394 -0.48 23.60 7.06
N VAL A 395 -0.38 24.92 6.93
CA VAL A 395 -0.78 25.62 5.70
C VAL A 395 0.17 25.29 4.55
N GLU A 396 1.48 25.27 4.78
CA GLU A 396 2.49 24.87 3.79
C GLU A 396 2.27 23.43 3.30
N GLU A 397 2.04 22.49 4.21
CA GLU A 397 1.70 21.08 3.92
C GLU A 397 0.50 20.98 2.94
N TYR A 398 -0.55 21.77 3.17
CA TYR A 398 -1.73 21.78 2.31
C TYR A 398 -1.45 22.46 0.96
N GLY A 399 -0.62 23.51 0.95
CA GLY A 399 -0.15 24.19 -0.27
C GLY A 399 0.58 23.24 -1.22
N GLU A 400 1.53 22.46 -0.70
CA GLU A 400 2.26 21.45 -1.49
C GLU A 400 1.34 20.33 -2.01
N SER A 401 0.32 19.96 -1.23
CA SER A 401 -0.63 18.91 -1.61
C SER A 401 -1.68 19.31 -2.66
N HIS A 402 -1.75 20.61 -3.02
CA HIS A 402 -2.76 21.18 -3.93
C HIS A 402 -4.22 20.87 -3.55
N ARG A 403 -4.50 20.59 -2.27
CA ARG A 403 -5.83 20.31 -1.73
C ARG A 403 -6.02 21.17 -0.49
N ALA A 404 -7.13 21.91 -0.39
CA ALA A 404 -7.46 22.75 0.77
C ALA A 404 -8.60 22.18 1.64
N VAL A 405 -9.17 21.04 1.25
CA VAL A 405 -10.33 20.43 1.92
C VAL A 405 -9.88 19.81 3.25
N GLY A 406 -10.45 20.27 4.37
CA GLY A 406 -10.12 19.81 5.72
C GLY A 406 -9.12 20.69 6.48
N LEU A 407 -8.48 21.67 5.81
CA LEU A 407 -7.55 22.59 6.46
C LEU A 407 -8.18 23.35 7.64
N PRO A 408 -9.41 23.91 7.56
CA PRO A 408 -10.02 24.62 8.68
C PRO A 408 -10.16 23.75 9.94
N ASP A 409 -10.51 22.47 9.77
CA ASP A 409 -10.69 21.53 10.88
C ASP A 409 -9.34 21.19 11.55
N GLU A 410 -8.28 20.98 10.76
CA GLU A 410 -6.93 20.72 11.27
C GLU A 410 -6.35 21.96 12.00
N LEU A 411 -6.55 23.17 11.47
CA LEU A 411 -6.13 24.41 12.14
C LEU A 411 -6.90 24.63 13.45
N LEU A 412 -8.21 24.40 13.45
CA LEU A 412 -9.03 24.45 14.66
C LEU A 412 -8.52 23.47 15.71
N GLN A 413 -8.12 22.28 15.29
CA GLN A 413 -7.60 21.27 16.20
C GLN A 413 -6.26 21.67 16.83
N ILE A 414 -5.35 22.27 16.05
CA ILE A 414 -4.09 22.82 16.58
C ILE A 414 -4.37 23.86 17.67
N LEU A 415 -5.33 24.77 17.44
CA LEU A 415 -5.73 25.78 18.43
C LEU A 415 -6.41 25.15 19.66
N GLN A 416 -7.19 24.10 19.49
CA GLN A 416 -7.78 23.36 20.61
C GLN A 416 -6.74 22.66 21.47
N ASP A 417 -5.65 22.16 20.87
CA ASP A 417 -4.53 21.56 21.60
C ASP A 417 -3.83 22.62 22.48
N ASP A 418 -3.49 23.79 21.93
CA ASP A 418 -2.89 24.92 22.67
C ASP A 418 -3.76 25.38 23.84
N LEU A 419 -5.08 25.46 23.64
CA LEU A 419 -6.03 25.81 24.69
C LEU A 419 -6.04 24.79 25.84
N ARG A 420 -5.96 23.49 25.53
CA ARG A 420 -5.92 22.42 26.54
C ARG A 420 -4.62 22.45 27.33
N GLU A 421 -3.49 22.63 26.67
CA GLU A 421 -2.17 22.71 27.31
C GLU A 421 -2.11 23.88 28.31
N ARG A 422 -2.59 25.06 27.90
CA ARG A 422 -2.68 26.22 28.80
C ARG A 422 -3.62 26.02 29.99
N GLN A 423 -4.69 25.25 29.82
CA GLN A 423 -5.60 24.91 30.92
C GLN A 423 -4.88 24.01 31.95
N LEU A 424 -4.17 22.99 31.47
CA LEU A 424 -3.39 22.09 32.32
C LEU A 424 -2.27 22.83 33.07
N GLU A 425 -1.55 23.74 32.41
CA GLU A 425 -0.53 24.58 33.06
C GLU A 425 -1.10 25.46 34.16
N LYS A 426 -2.28 26.07 33.92
CA LYS A 426 -2.98 26.89 34.92
C LYS A 426 -3.46 26.07 36.11
N GLU A 427 -3.89 24.84 35.89
CA GLU A 427 -4.31 23.92 36.96
C GLU A 427 -3.10 23.47 37.81
N GLN A 428 -1.95 23.21 37.17
CA GLN A 428 -0.70 22.86 37.87
C GLN A 428 -0.06 24.03 38.63
N THR A 429 -0.23 25.25 38.16
CA THR A 429 0.32 26.46 38.82
C THR A 429 -0.54 26.91 40.01
N ASN A 430 -1.81 26.50 40.06
CA ASN A 430 -2.76 26.82 41.14
C ASN A 430 -2.89 25.70 42.20
N ALA A 431 -2.23 24.56 41.99
CA ALA A 431 -2.09 23.46 42.95
C ALA A 431 -0.75 23.58 43.69
#